data_AF-G7YLW0-F1
#
_entry.id   AF-G7YLW0-F1
#
_cell.length_a   1.000
_cell.length_b   1.000
_cell.length_c   1.000
_cell.angle_alpha   90.00
_cell.angle_beta   90.00
_cell.angle_gamma   90.00
#
_symmetry.space_group_name_H-M   'P 1'
#
loop_
_entity.id
_entity.type
_entity.pdbx_description
1 polymer ?
#
loop_
_entity_poly.entity_id
_entity_poly.type
_entity_poly.pdbx_seq_one_letter_code
_entity_poly.pdbx_strand_id
1 'polypeptide(L)'
;MDQVAALEWIRDNIAYFGGNPQQVTLFGHAGGVVCVALHLLSPVSSSLYQQAILQSGSPLAWWAIESKRTALEKTQLLATLSGCELPKGVGEPLAELASCLRSVDAKSLEVDQWRMHHFRNGENSSRMLQLTQWYRNSLNPQLLRSAGYYYDIPFKPVVADPLLPHWPYEILGSGKLHIRHRIMLGVNKDEGMFHIIQALRKYFLQHNHWPEMPRDFEYQAGTTDPMDLLAFYIMDENFLHPTLLQATVFEYQIPSRALGKTDWRAKEVLQALNEVGGDYNIKCPVVEFADFYSRAPNSQVFMYSFEHRTQASPWPQWTGVMQGYEAEYIFGAPFNPDYQKQFYNFTDEERRLSEEMMRFWTNFASTGSPNLNPGEFHTRNRNLYWERYTSNTPTSGTTFKEEMMLKSSPKLVADTSRKHMVFRLPESYMERNLQRHRCMFWREQLPLMREQLLFNGPCSTDKTQTGGRSPPGTMGTFYPEPPKRSQKGSNNSGTCRSIKHYDHYLFLIAVILFGQNRHPLNWL
;
A
#
# COMPACT_ATOMS: atom_id res chain seq x y z
N MET A 1 -18.48 -12.82 0.58
CA MET A 1 -19.07 -14.04 1.20
C MET A 1 -18.89 -15.26 0.30
N ASP A 2 -18.90 -15.12 -1.03
CA ASP A 2 -18.70 -16.24 -1.96
C ASP A 2 -17.45 -17.07 -1.70
N GLN A 3 -16.32 -16.42 -1.36
CA GLN A 3 -15.09 -17.12 -0.98
C GLN A 3 -15.26 -17.95 0.31
N VAL A 4 -16.07 -17.50 1.27
CA VAL A 4 -16.37 -18.28 2.48
C VAL A 4 -17.14 -19.54 2.09
N ALA A 5 -18.18 -19.40 1.26
CA ALA A 5 -18.96 -20.54 0.77
C ALA A 5 -18.09 -21.51 -0.05
N ALA A 6 -17.15 -21.01 -0.86
CA ALA A 6 -16.19 -21.84 -1.58
C ALA A 6 -15.24 -22.60 -0.63
N LEU A 7 -14.80 -21.97 0.46
CA LEU A 7 -13.96 -22.62 1.47
C LEU A 7 -14.72 -23.68 2.27
N GLU A 8 -16.00 -23.44 2.59
CA GLU A 8 -16.88 -24.46 3.17
C GLU A 8 -17.06 -25.63 2.20
N TRP A 9 -17.28 -25.35 0.92
CA TRP A 9 -17.36 -26.39 -0.10
C TRP A 9 -16.05 -27.19 -0.20
N ILE A 10 -14.88 -26.54 -0.19
CA ILE A 10 -13.58 -27.24 -0.19
C ILE A 10 -13.45 -28.14 1.04
N ARG A 11 -13.75 -27.62 2.24
CA ARG A 11 -13.74 -28.41 3.48
C ARG A 11 -14.60 -29.66 3.35
N ASP A 12 -15.78 -29.54 2.75
CA ASP A 12 -16.77 -30.61 2.69
C ASP A 12 -16.54 -31.59 1.53
N ASN A 13 -15.83 -31.18 0.47
CA ASN A 13 -15.76 -31.93 -0.78
C ASN A 13 -14.34 -32.28 -1.27
N ILE A 14 -13.29 -31.60 -0.83
CA ILE A 14 -11.95 -31.78 -1.43
C ILE A 14 -11.39 -33.20 -1.26
N ALA A 15 -11.86 -33.93 -0.24
CA ALA A 15 -11.51 -35.34 -0.03
C ALA A 15 -11.90 -36.24 -1.22
N TYR A 16 -13.00 -35.95 -1.93
CA TYR A 16 -13.41 -36.70 -3.12
C TYR A 16 -12.47 -36.50 -4.32
N PHE A 17 -11.65 -35.45 -4.28
CA PHE A 17 -10.64 -35.16 -5.29
C PHE A 17 -9.23 -35.60 -4.85
N GLY A 18 -9.12 -36.33 -3.73
CA GLY A 18 -7.84 -36.77 -3.16
C GLY A 18 -7.10 -35.70 -2.36
N GLY A 19 -7.73 -34.55 -2.08
CA GLY A 19 -7.16 -33.51 -1.21
C GLY A 19 -7.44 -33.74 0.27
N ASN A 20 -6.73 -33.01 1.13
CA ASN A 20 -6.89 -33.08 2.57
C ASN A 20 -7.61 -31.82 3.10
N PRO A 21 -8.86 -31.91 3.60
CA PRO A 21 -9.59 -30.75 4.13
C PRO A 21 -8.99 -30.14 5.41
N GLN A 22 -8.06 -30.85 6.08
CA GLN A 22 -7.29 -30.32 7.21
C GLN A 22 -5.99 -29.63 6.77
N GLN A 23 -5.75 -29.51 5.47
CA GLN A 23 -4.51 -28.98 4.92
C GLN A 23 -4.80 -28.12 3.67
N VAL A 24 -5.49 -27.01 3.92
CA VAL A 24 -5.87 -26.00 2.93
C VAL A 24 -4.98 -24.77 3.10
N THR A 25 -4.38 -24.33 2.00
CA THR A 25 -3.53 -23.14 1.91
C THR A 25 -4.21 -22.11 1.02
N LEU A 26 -4.51 -20.93 1.55
CA LEU A 26 -4.98 -19.81 0.75
C LEU A 26 -3.81 -19.13 0.07
N PHE A 27 -3.95 -18.77 -1.19
CA PHE A 27 -2.89 -18.13 -1.94
C PHE A 27 -3.50 -17.07 -2.88
N GLY A 28 -3.11 -15.79 -2.74
CA GLY A 28 -3.61 -14.70 -3.57
C GLY A 28 -2.58 -13.61 -3.88
N HIS A 29 -2.83 -12.92 -5.00
CA HIS A 29 -2.11 -11.75 -5.52
C HIS A 29 -3.12 -10.64 -5.89
N ALA A 30 -2.69 -9.37 -5.92
CA ALA A 30 -3.54 -8.21 -6.21
C ALA A 30 -4.84 -8.19 -5.38
N GLY A 31 -6.03 -8.04 -5.96
CA GLY A 31 -7.29 -8.12 -5.19
C GLY A 31 -7.46 -9.42 -4.39
N GLY A 32 -6.87 -10.53 -4.87
CA GLY A 32 -6.84 -11.80 -4.16
C GLY A 32 -6.02 -11.78 -2.88
N VAL A 33 -4.93 -10.99 -2.81
CA VAL A 33 -4.11 -10.90 -1.59
C VAL A 33 -4.88 -10.23 -0.45
N VAL A 34 -5.69 -9.22 -0.77
CA VAL A 34 -6.58 -8.58 0.18
C VAL A 34 -7.60 -9.60 0.69
N CYS A 35 -8.18 -10.40 -0.19
CA CYS A 35 -9.14 -11.44 0.20
C CYS A 35 -8.52 -12.45 1.18
N VAL A 36 -7.32 -12.97 0.87
CA VAL A 36 -6.58 -13.88 1.76
C VAL A 36 -6.28 -13.21 3.11
N ALA A 37 -5.84 -11.95 3.09
CA ALA A 37 -5.57 -11.19 4.29
C ALA A 37 -6.82 -10.98 5.15
N LEU A 38 -7.97 -10.68 4.54
CA LEU A 38 -9.23 -10.52 5.27
C LEU A 38 -9.71 -11.84 5.86
N HIS A 39 -9.52 -12.97 5.17
CA HIS A 39 -9.81 -14.28 5.75
C HIS A 39 -8.99 -14.56 7.01
N LEU A 40 -7.75 -14.06 7.11
CA LEU A 40 -6.90 -14.19 8.31
C LEU A 40 -7.46 -13.42 9.51
N LEU A 41 -8.15 -12.31 9.25
CA LEU A 41 -8.74 -11.44 10.27
C LEU A 41 -10.20 -11.78 10.57
N SER A 42 -10.84 -12.53 9.68
CA SER A 42 -12.27 -12.80 9.73
C SER A 42 -12.62 -13.92 10.71
N PRO A 43 -13.57 -13.69 11.64
CA PRO A 43 -13.99 -14.74 12.57
C PRO A 43 -14.70 -15.90 11.85
N VAL A 44 -15.41 -15.62 10.75
CA VAL A 44 -16.26 -16.63 10.08
C VAL A 44 -15.50 -17.60 9.18
N SER A 45 -14.33 -17.22 8.65
CA SER A 45 -13.54 -18.07 7.75
C SER A 45 -12.26 -18.62 8.34
N SER A 46 -11.79 -18.08 9.46
CA SER A 46 -10.48 -18.41 10.03
C SER A 46 -10.28 -19.90 10.32
N SER A 47 -11.34 -20.70 10.45
CA SER A 47 -11.29 -22.15 10.74
C SER A 47 -11.23 -23.05 9.51
N LEU A 48 -11.39 -22.49 8.32
CA LEU A 48 -11.56 -23.25 7.08
C LEU A 48 -10.24 -23.57 6.37
N TYR A 49 -9.11 -23.08 6.88
CA TYR A 49 -7.79 -23.27 6.28
C TYR A 49 -6.69 -23.12 7.33
N GLN A 50 -5.46 -23.56 7.00
CA GLN A 50 -4.36 -23.65 7.95
C GLN A 50 -3.23 -22.66 7.64
N GLN A 51 -3.05 -22.32 6.37
CA GLN A 51 -1.91 -21.52 5.91
C GLN A 51 -2.36 -20.48 4.89
N ALA A 52 -1.59 -19.40 4.76
CA ALA A 52 -1.86 -18.36 3.78
C ALA A 52 -0.58 -17.85 3.11
N ILE A 53 -0.68 -17.55 1.81
CA ILE A 53 0.37 -16.96 0.99
C ILE A 53 -0.15 -15.62 0.47
N LEU A 54 0.57 -14.55 0.78
CA LEU A 54 0.19 -13.18 0.44
C LEU A 54 1.22 -12.54 -0.51
N GLN A 55 0.85 -12.31 -1.77
CA GLN A 55 1.74 -11.69 -2.74
C GLN A 55 1.38 -10.23 -2.99
N SER A 56 2.34 -9.33 -2.76
CA SER A 56 2.25 -7.92 -3.14
C SER A 56 1.02 -7.21 -2.59
N GLY A 57 0.70 -7.44 -1.31
CA GLY A 57 -0.29 -6.65 -0.60
C GLY A 57 -0.65 -7.18 0.79
N SER A 58 -1.40 -6.36 1.53
CA SER A 58 -1.79 -6.63 2.90
C SER A 58 -3.13 -5.94 3.24
N PRO A 59 -3.78 -6.29 4.37
CA PRO A 59 -5.04 -5.66 4.76
C PRO A 59 -4.84 -4.23 5.31
N LEU A 60 -3.58 -3.81 5.51
CA LEU A 60 -3.23 -2.49 6.03
C LEU A 60 -3.05 -1.45 4.91
N ALA A 61 -3.07 -1.86 3.65
CA ALA A 61 -3.00 -0.91 2.55
C ALA A 61 -4.31 -0.10 2.46
N TRP A 62 -4.20 1.20 2.19
CA TRP A 62 -5.36 2.11 2.17
C TRP A 62 -6.39 1.78 1.08
N TRP A 63 -5.94 1.12 0.01
CA TRP A 63 -6.78 0.68 -1.09
C TRP A 63 -7.49 -0.67 -0.81
N ALA A 64 -7.15 -1.37 0.27
CA ALA A 64 -7.65 -2.73 0.53
C ALA A 64 -9.11 -2.77 0.99
N ILE A 65 -9.55 -1.80 1.80
CA ILE A 65 -10.88 -1.81 2.46
C ILE A 65 -11.48 -0.41 2.59
N GLU A 66 -12.78 -0.33 2.86
CA GLU A 66 -13.48 0.93 3.11
C GLU A 66 -14.50 0.89 4.25
N SER A 67 -14.91 2.08 4.69
CA SER A 67 -15.97 2.24 5.69
C SER A 67 -17.36 2.00 5.08
N LYS A 68 -18.31 1.56 5.90
CA LYS A 68 -19.73 1.45 5.50
C LYS A 68 -20.29 2.77 4.96
N ARG A 69 -19.87 3.90 5.53
CA ARG A 69 -20.29 5.23 5.08
C ARG A 69 -19.82 5.51 3.65
N THR A 70 -18.54 5.32 3.38
CA THR A 70 -17.95 5.53 2.06
C THR A 70 -18.59 4.62 1.01
N ALA A 71 -18.83 3.36 1.37
CA ALA A 71 -19.51 2.40 0.49
C ALA A 71 -20.95 2.85 0.14
N LEU A 72 -21.68 3.42 1.10
CA LEU A 72 -23.03 3.96 0.86
C LEU A 72 -23.00 5.20 -0.05
N GLU A 73 -22.08 6.14 0.20
CA GLU A 73 -21.90 7.34 -0.64
C GLU A 73 -21.59 6.96 -2.10
N LYS A 74 -20.70 5.97 -2.29
CA LYS A 74 -20.41 5.38 -3.61
C LYS A 74 -21.60 4.69 -4.25
N THR A 75 -22.36 3.93 -3.47
CA THR A 75 -23.56 3.23 -3.96
C THR A 75 -24.62 4.23 -4.44
N GLN A 76 -24.79 5.35 -3.73
CA GLN A 76 -25.69 6.43 -4.16
C GLN A 76 -25.24 7.06 -5.48
N LEU A 77 -23.93 7.32 -5.64
CA LEU A 77 -23.39 7.82 -6.90
C LEU A 77 -23.61 6.84 -8.05
N LEU A 78 -23.34 5.54 -7.84
CA LEU A 78 -23.61 4.51 -8.85
C LEU A 78 -25.09 4.51 -9.25
N ALA A 79 -25.98 4.58 -8.28
CA ALA A 79 -27.41 4.59 -8.53
C ALA A 79 -27.85 5.80 -9.36
N THR A 80 -27.36 7.00 -9.06
CA THR A 80 -27.62 8.19 -9.88
C THR A 80 -27.12 8.00 -11.31
N LEU A 81 -25.90 7.50 -11.51
CA LEU A 81 -25.35 7.24 -12.84
C LEU A 81 -26.14 6.17 -13.61
N SER A 82 -26.71 5.21 -12.89
CA SER A 82 -27.51 4.11 -13.45
C SER A 82 -28.99 4.46 -13.64
N GLY A 83 -29.40 5.71 -13.41
CA GLY A 83 -30.79 6.16 -13.52
C GLY A 83 -31.72 5.74 -12.37
N CYS A 84 -31.16 5.27 -11.25
CA CYS A 84 -31.87 4.85 -10.05
C CYS A 84 -32.01 5.98 -9.03
N GLU A 85 -32.69 7.06 -9.42
CA GLU A 85 -33.03 8.15 -8.50
C GLU A 85 -34.31 7.84 -7.72
N LEU A 86 -34.23 7.95 -6.39
CA LEU A 86 -35.39 7.72 -5.53
C LEU A 86 -36.16 9.02 -5.24
N PRO A 87 -37.51 8.99 -5.27
CA PRO A 87 -38.32 10.11 -4.82
C PRO A 87 -38.04 10.47 -3.35
N LYS A 88 -38.23 11.75 -2.99
CA LYS A 88 -38.16 12.18 -1.58
C LYS A 88 -39.33 11.59 -0.80
N GLY A 89 -39.06 11.00 0.38
CA GLY A 89 -40.10 10.48 1.28
C GLY A 89 -40.34 8.97 1.21
N VAL A 90 -39.50 8.22 0.50
CA VAL A 90 -39.53 6.75 0.49
C VAL A 90 -39.28 6.20 1.89
N GLY A 91 -40.10 5.23 2.31
CA GLY A 91 -40.01 4.60 3.64
C GLY A 91 -38.76 3.75 3.83
N GLU A 92 -38.38 2.94 2.82
CA GLU A 92 -37.19 2.09 2.83
C GLU A 92 -36.23 2.42 1.67
N PRO A 93 -35.52 3.57 1.73
CA PRO A 93 -34.75 4.07 0.59
C PRO A 93 -33.65 3.10 0.15
N LEU A 94 -33.01 2.36 1.05
CA LEU A 94 -31.95 1.41 0.65
C LEU A 94 -32.50 0.16 -0.06
N ALA A 95 -33.68 -0.32 0.35
CA ALA A 95 -34.30 -1.50 -0.26
C ALA A 95 -34.80 -1.18 -1.68
N GLU A 96 -35.44 -0.03 -1.85
CA GLU A 96 -35.87 0.44 -3.17
C GLU A 96 -34.67 0.73 -4.10
N LEU A 97 -33.61 1.33 -3.57
CA LEU A 97 -32.37 1.56 -4.32
C LEU A 97 -31.78 0.24 -4.84
N ALA A 98 -31.67 -0.76 -3.96
CA ALA A 98 -31.16 -2.08 -4.32
C ALA A 98 -32.09 -2.81 -5.30
N SER A 99 -33.40 -2.60 -5.20
CA SER A 99 -34.36 -3.13 -6.18
C SER A 99 -34.16 -2.51 -7.56
N CYS A 100 -34.00 -1.19 -7.63
CA CYS A 100 -33.73 -0.49 -8.88
C CYS A 100 -32.41 -0.96 -9.50
N LEU A 101 -31.32 -0.97 -8.73
CA LEU A 101 -30.01 -1.41 -9.21
C LEU A 101 -30.02 -2.84 -9.74
N ARG A 102 -30.80 -3.76 -9.13
CA ARG A 102 -30.97 -5.13 -9.63
C ARG A 102 -31.72 -5.22 -10.97
N SER A 103 -32.46 -4.18 -11.36
CA SER A 103 -33.15 -4.12 -12.65
C SER A 103 -32.28 -3.56 -13.78
N VAL A 104 -31.15 -2.93 -13.45
CA VAL A 104 -30.19 -2.39 -14.42
C VAL A 104 -29.38 -3.54 -15.04
N ASP A 105 -29.11 -3.45 -16.34
CA ASP A 105 -28.25 -4.41 -17.03
C ASP A 105 -26.84 -4.45 -16.41
N ALA A 106 -26.29 -5.65 -16.26
CA ALA A 106 -25.00 -5.85 -15.60
C ALA A 106 -23.84 -5.14 -16.32
N LYS A 107 -23.86 -5.06 -17.66
CA LYS A 107 -22.83 -4.37 -18.43
C LYS A 107 -22.92 -2.86 -18.27
N SER A 108 -24.14 -2.32 -18.16
CA SER A 108 -24.32 -0.90 -17.83
C SER A 108 -23.78 -0.59 -16.43
N LEU A 109 -24.09 -1.41 -15.42
CA LEU A 109 -23.55 -1.25 -14.06
C LEU A 109 -22.02 -1.28 -14.04
N GLU A 110 -21.39 -2.17 -14.81
CA GLU A 110 -19.93 -2.24 -14.93
C GLU A 110 -19.36 -0.94 -15.50
N VAL A 111 -19.94 -0.42 -16.59
CA VAL A 111 -19.49 0.84 -17.21
C VAL A 111 -19.69 2.02 -16.25
N ASP A 112 -20.84 2.10 -15.58
CA ASP A 112 -21.15 3.18 -14.65
C ASP A 112 -20.26 3.13 -13.40
N GLN A 113 -19.90 1.94 -12.93
CA GLN A 113 -18.86 1.75 -11.90
C GLN A 113 -17.53 2.41 -12.31
N TRP A 114 -17.06 2.23 -13.54
CA TRP A 114 -15.81 2.86 -14.01
C TRP A 114 -15.97 4.36 -14.24
N ARG A 115 -17.17 4.82 -14.59
CA ARG A 115 -17.48 6.27 -14.62
C ARG A 115 -17.36 6.88 -13.23
N MET A 116 -17.67 6.15 -12.15
CA MET A 116 -17.45 6.64 -10.78
C MET A 116 -15.98 7.00 -10.51
N HIS A 117 -15.00 6.36 -11.15
CA HIS A 117 -13.60 6.80 -11.02
C HIS A 117 -13.34 8.20 -11.58
N HIS A 118 -14.11 8.60 -12.60
CA HIS A 118 -14.07 9.95 -13.15
C HIS A 118 -14.84 10.94 -12.25
N PHE A 119 -15.97 10.51 -11.66
CA PHE A 119 -16.84 11.36 -10.84
C PHE A 119 -16.47 11.47 -9.35
N ARG A 120 -15.79 10.48 -8.77
CA ARG A 120 -15.21 10.57 -7.41
C ARG A 120 -13.99 11.49 -7.38
N ASN A 121 -13.43 11.80 -8.55
CA ASN A 121 -12.54 12.92 -8.84
C ASN A 121 -13.25 14.05 -9.61
N GLY A 122 -14.58 14.13 -9.53
CA GLY A 122 -15.33 15.26 -10.09
C GLY A 122 -14.96 16.56 -9.40
N GLU A 123 -15.27 17.69 -10.04
CA GLU A 123 -14.88 19.05 -9.61
C GLU A 123 -15.18 19.36 -8.13
N ASN A 124 -16.16 18.67 -7.52
CA ASN A 124 -16.62 18.88 -6.15
C ASN A 124 -16.15 17.84 -5.11
N SER A 125 -15.26 16.91 -5.46
CA SER A 125 -14.74 15.93 -4.48
C SER A 125 -13.82 16.58 -3.45
N SER A 126 -13.69 15.97 -2.26
CA SER A 126 -12.75 16.41 -1.21
C SER A 126 -11.34 16.58 -1.77
N ARG A 127 -10.84 15.59 -2.52
CA ARG A 127 -9.53 15.63 -3.17
C ARG A 127 -9.39 16.76 -4.19
N MET A 128 -10.40 16.98 -5.03
CA MET A 128 -10.30 18.00 -6.08
C MET A 128 -10.42 19.40 -5.53
N LEU A 129 -11.33 19.61 -4.58
CA LEU A 129 -11.36 20.81 -3.74
C LEU A 129 -10.01 21.00 -3.07
N GLN A 130 -9.43 19.88 -2.62
CA GLN A 130 -8.12 19.92 -2.05
C GLN A 130 -7.14 20.45 -3.12
N LEU A 131 -6.74 19.63 -4.09
CA LEU A 131 -5.79 19.99 -5.16
C LEU A 131 -6.00 21.40 -5.74
N THR A 132 -7.24 21.84 -5.98
CA THR A 132 -7.58 23.20 -6.43
C THR A 132 -7.12 24.30 -5.47
N GLN A 133 -7.25 24.09 -4.17
CA GLN A 133 -6.76 25.00 -3.15
C GLN A 133 -5.22 25.08 -3.12
N TRP A 134 -4.49 23.95 -3.13
CA TRP A 134 -3.02 23.97 -3.05
C TRP A 134 -2.36 24.42 -4.36
N TYR A 135 -2.98 24.13 -5.50
CA TYR A 135 -2.42 24.42 -6.82
C TYR A 135 -3.00 25.65 -7.52
N ARG A 136 -3.80 26.48 -6.82
CA ARG A 136 -4.64 27.55 -7.40
C ARG A 136 -3.98 28.40 -8.51
N ASN A 137 -2.68 28.68 -8.41
CA ASN A 137 -1.93 29.53 -9.37
C ASN A 137 -0.96 28.77 -10.29
N SER A 138 -0.71 27.49 -10.06
CA SER A 138 0.21 26.63 -10.83
C SER A 138 -0.50 25.49 -11.57
N LEU A 139 -1.84 25.47 -11.48
CA LEU A 139 -2.68 24.36 -11.89
C LEU A 139 -2.71 24.16 -13.40
N ASN A 140 -2.23 23.00 -13.86
CA ASN A 140 -2.44 22.53 -15.23
C ASN A 140 -3.86 21.91 -15.33
N PRO A 141 -4.82 22.52 -16.05
CA PRO A 141 -6.20 22.03 -16.11
C PRO A 141 -6.34 20.68 -16.82
N GLN A 142 -5.37 20.30 -17.65
CA GLN A 142 -5.37 18.96 -18.26
C GLN A 142 -4.97 17.89 -17.25
N LEU A 143 -3.95 18.18 -16.43
CA LEU A 143 -3.45 17.28 -15.39
C LEU A 143 -4.49 17.06 -14.30
N LEU A 144 -5.20 18.12 -13.90
CA LEU A 144 -6.29 18.03 -12.93
C LEU A 144 -7.46 17.19 -13.45
N ARG A 145 -7.82 17.31 -14.72
CA ARG A 145 -8.90 16.52 -15.34
C ARG A 145 -8.56 15.03 -15.45
N SER A 146 -7.28 14.68 -15.49
CA SER A 146 -6.84 13.28 -15.48
C SER A 146 -6.45 12.80 -14.09
N ALA A 147 -6.43 13.66 -13.06
CA ALA A 147 -6.05 13.29 -11.71
C ALA A 147 -6.97 12.18 -11.18
N GLY A 148 -6.36 11.12 -10.66
CA GLY A 148 -7.09 9.96 -10.18
C GLY A 148 -6.25 9.03 -9.34
N TYR A 149 -6.91 8.34 -8.42
CA TYR A 149 -6.29 7.31 -7.59
C TYR A 149 -6.12 6.01 -8.37
N TYR A 150 -4.94 5.77 -8.91
CA TYR A 150 -4.70 4.55 -9.71
C TYR A 150 -4.55 3.28 -8.88
N TYR A 151 -4.33 3.39 -7.57
CA TYR A 151 -4.36 2.26 -6.64
C TYR A 151 -5.74 2.05 -6.01
N ASP A 152 -6.67 3.00 -6.10
CA ASP A 152 -8.02 2.82 -5.54
C ASP A 152 -8.91 2.07 -6.52
N ILE A 153 -9.89 1.35 -5.99
CA ILE A 153 -10.91 0.66 -6.77
C ILE A 153 -12.30 1.14 -6.34
N PRO A 154 -13.33 1.12 -7.21
CA PRO A 154 -14.63 1.73 -6.93
C PRO A 154 -15.32 1.06 -5.76
N PHE A 155 -15.30 -0.26 -5.71
CA PHE A 155 -15.88 -1.07 -4.66
C PHE A 155 -14.81 -2.00 -4.10
N LYS A 156 -14.50 -1.81 -2.82
CA LYS A 156 -13.58 -2.66 -2.05
C LYS A 156 -14.32 -3.28 -0.86
N PRO A 157 -13.77 -4.33 -0.24
CA PRO A 157 -14.35 -4.91 0.96
C PRO A 157 -14.66 -3.85 2.03
N VAL A 158 -15.83 -3.98 2.64
CA VAL A 158 -16.34 -3.03 3.63
C VAL A 158 -16.10 -3.57 5.04
N VAL A 159 -15.67 -2.72 5.96
CA VAL A 159 -15.63 -3.04 7.39
C VAL A 159 -17.08 -3.18 7.89
N ALA A 160 -17.54 -4.42 7.93
CA ALA A 160 -18.88 -4.81 8.35
C ALA A 160 -18.92 -6.27 8.80
N ASP A 161 -19.75 -6.53 9.81
CA ASP A 161 -20.12 -7.88 10.21
C ASP A 161 -20.83 -8.66 9.09
N PRO A 162 -20.67 -9.99 9.06
CA PRO A 162 -19.88 -10.81 9.97
C PRO A 162 -18.43 -11.04 9.49
N LEU A 163 -18.09 -10.58 8.28
CA LEU A 163 -16.80 -10.89 7.66
C LEU A 163 -15.66 -10.11 8.34
N LEU A 164 -15.83 -8.81 8.55
CA LEU A 164 -14.79 -7.93 9.06
C LEU A 164 -15.39 -6.97 10.11
N PRO A 165 -15.48 -7.37 11.40
CA PRO A 165 -16.18 -6.61 12.43
C PRO A 165 -15.57 -5.23 12.74
N HIS A 166 -14.25 -5.12 12.57
CA HIS A 166 -13.45 -3.95 12.92
C HIS A 166 -12.38 -3.71 11.87
N TRP A 167 -11.74 -2.54 11.90
CA TRP A 167 -10.63 -2.27 10.99
C TRP A 167 -9.46 -3.23 11.25
N PRO A 168 -8.70 -3.65 10.23
CA PRO A 168 -7.53 -4.52 10.38
C PRO A 168 -6.55 -4.06 11.45
N TYR A 169 -6.22 -2.77 11.50
CA TYR A 169 -5.32 -2.24 12.53
C TYR A 169 -5.90 -2.35 13.95
N GLU A 170 -7.23 -2.30 14.11
CA GLU A 170 -7.91 -2.50 15.40
C GLU A 170 -7.90 -3.98 15.78
N ILE A 171 -8.20 -4.87 14.84
CA ILE A 171 -8.19 -6.33 15.06
C ILE A 171 -6.79 -6.76 15.50
N LEU A 172 -5.78 -6.34 14.74
CA LEU A 172 -4.38 -6.59 15.03
C LEU A 172 -4.02 -5.95 16.39
N GLY A 173 -4.20 -4.64 16.53
CA GLY A 173 -3.85 -3.90 17.75
C GLY A 173 -4.57 -4.34 19.03
N SER A 174 -5.72 -5.01 18.94
CA SER A 174 -6.49 -5.46 20.10
C SER A 174 -5.78 -6.54 20.93
N GLY A 175 -4.84 -7.29 20.32
CA GLY A 175 -4.23 -8.48 20.93
C GLY A 175 -5.20 -9.65 21.16
N LYS A 176 -6.46 -9.53 20.74
CA LYS A 176 -7.50 -10.57 20.89
C LYS A 176 -7.53 -11.54 19.71
N LEU A 177 -6.84 -11.22 18.61
CA LEU A 177 -6.76 -12.10 17.45
C LEU A 177 -5.92 -13.34 17.80
N HIS A 178 -6.57 -14.50 17.80
CA HIS A 178 -5.89 -15.79 17.95
C HIS A 178 -5.15 -16.15 16.65
N ILE A 179 -3.95 -15.59 16.48
CA ILE A 179 -3.06 -15.92 15.36
C ILE A 179 -2.64 -17.38 15.47
N ARG A 180 -3.10 -18.19 14.52
CA ARG A 180 -2.81 -19.62 14.43
C ARG A 180 -2.30 -20.07 13.06
N HIS A 181 -2.56 -19.26 12.03
CA HIS A 181 -2.16 -19.61 10.68
C HIS A 181 -0.68 -19.32 10.48
N ARG A 182 -0.08 -20.09 9.58
CA ARG A 182 1.29 -19.87 9.13
C ARG A 182 1.21 -19.07 7.85
N ILE A 183 2.06 -18.06 7.70
CA ILE A 183 2.00 -17.17 6.55
C ILE A 183 3.34 -17.09 5.82
N MET A 184 3.24 -17.06 4.50
CA MET A 184 4.30 -16.62 3.61
C MET A 184 3.82 -15.34 2.93
N LEU A 185 4.66 -14.33 2.85
CA LEU A 185 4.33 -13.09 2.17
C LEU A 185 5.54 -12.48 1.49
N GLY A 186 5.32 -11.63 0.49
CA GLY A 186 6.42 -11.00 -0.20
C GLY A 186 5.98 -9.95 -1.20
N VAL A 187 6.98 -9.39 -1.85
CA VAL A 187 6.86 -8.27 -2.78
C VAL A 187 7.77 -8.47 -3.98
N ASN A 188 7.55 -7.68 -5.01
CA ASN A 188 8.46 -7.54 -6.14
C ASN A 188 9.35 -6.31 -5.97
N LYS A 189 10.46 -6.27 -6.71
CA LYS A 189 11.37 -5.12 -6.68
C LYS A 189 10.69 -3.81 -7.09
N ASP A 190 9.90 -3.83 -8.17
CA ASP A 190 9.32 -2.65 -8.82
C ASP A 190 7.79 -2.69 -8.81
N GLU A 191 7.20 -2.82 -7.61
CA GLU A 191 5.74 -2.88 -7.38
C GLU A 191 4.97 -1.70 -8.01
N GLY A 192 5.57 -0.50 -7.96
CA GLY A 192 4.88 0.70 -8.41
C GLY A 192 4.79 0.84 -9.93
N MET A 193 5.67 0.14 -10.65
CA MET A 193 5.91 0.42 -12.07
C MET A 193 4.70 0.09 -12.95
N PHE A 194 4.02 -1.03 -12.68
CA PHE A 194 2.82 -1.41 -13.44
C PHE A 194 1.73 -0.34 -13.32
N HIS A 195 1.47 0.11 -12.09
CA HIS A 195 0.47 1.14 -11.81
C HIS A 195 0.84 2.47 -12.45
N ILE A 196 2.11 2.87 -12.41
CA ILE A 196 2.59 4.12 -13.00
C ILE A 196 2.47 4.10 -14.52
N ILE A 197 2.79 2.97 -15.15
CA ILE A 197 2.63 2.79 -16.59
C ILE A 197 1.18 3.00 -16.99
N GLN A 198 0.23 2.43 -16.24
CA GLN A 198 -1.20 2.59 -16.52
C GLN A 198 -1.66 4.01 -16.22
N ALA A 199 -1.18 4.58 -15.12
CA ALA A 199 -1.54 5.90 -14.65
C ALA A 199 -1.09 7.03 -15.57
N LEU A 200 0.16 6.92 -16.00
CA LEU A 200 0.89 7.96 -16.70
C LEU A 200 1.19 7.55 -18.14
N ARG A 201 0.41 6.60 -18.69
CA ARG A 201 0.56 6.11 -20.06
C ARG A 201 0.61 7.24 -21.08
N LYS A 202 -0.25 8.26 -20.90
CA LYS A 202 -0.31 9.47 -21.73
C LYS A 202 1.02 10.24 -21.73
N TYR A 203 1.77 10.16 -20.64
CA TYR A 203 3.01 10.90 -20.45
C TYR A 203 4.23 10.07 -20.88
N PHE A 204 4.34 8.82 -20.42
CA PHE A 204 5.58 8.05 -20.56
C PHE A 204 5.56 6.94 -21.62
N LEU A 205 4.43 6.62 -22.24
CA LEU A 205 4.35 5.57 -23.25
C LEU A 205 3.75 6.09 -24.57
N GLN A 206 4.46 7.03 -25.20
CA GLN A 206 4.15 7.47 -26.56
C GLN A 206 5.10 6.82 -27.58
N HIS A 207 4.53 6.36 -28.70
CA HIS A 207 5.12 5.99 -30.00
C HIS A 207 6.36 5.06 -30.08
N ASN A 208 7.19 4.88 -29.04
CA ASN A 208 8.47 4.15 -29.13
C ASN A 208 8.89 3.36 -27.87
N HIS A 209 7.98 3.07 -26.92
CA HIS A 209 8.27 2.30 -25.69
C HIS A 209 9.34 2.89 -24.74
N TRP A 210 9.78 4.13 -24.96
CA TRP A 210 10.72 4.85 -24.09
C TRP A 210 10.01 5.95 -23.30
N PRO A 211 10.33 6.14 -22.00
CA PRO A 211 9.75 7.21 -21.22
C PRO A 211 10.23 8.57 -21.73
N GLU A 212 9.28 9.38 -22.17
CA GLU A 212 9.48 10.78 -22.52
C GLU A 212 8.73 11.64 -21.52
N MET A 213 9.32 12.78 -21.11
CA MET A 213 8.55 13.76 -20.36
C MET A 213 7.77 14.62 -21.36
N PRO A 214 6.50 14.93 -21.10
CA PRO A 214 5.78 15.92 -21.88
C PRO A 214 6.46 17.29 -21.82
N ARG A 215 6.30 18.10 -22.88
CA ARG A 215 6.76 19.51 -22.92
C ARG A 215 6.31 20.34 -21.71
N ASP A 216 5.15 20.02 -21.11
CA ASP A 216 4.63 20.65 -19.90
C ASP A 216 5.50 20.46 -18.65
N PHE A 217 6.51 19.59 -18.71
CA PHE A 217 7.54 19.40 -17.68
C PHE A 217 8.91 19.97 -18.10
N GLU A 218 9.04 20.61 -19.26
CA GLU A 218 10.27 21.30 -19.66
C GLU A 218 10.30 22.71 -19.04
N TYR A 219 11.47 23.12 -18.56
CA TYR A 219 11.69 24.37 -17.81
C TYR A 219 11.13 25.63 -18.51
N GLN A 220 11.23 25.68 -19.84
CA GLN A 220 10.87 26.88 -20.62
C GLN A 220 9.37 26.98 -20.95
N ALA A 221 8.58 25.92 -20.73
CA ALA A 221 7.18 25.83 -21.18
C ALA A 221 6.16 25.44 -20.10
N GLY A 222 6.58 24.96 -18.92
CA GLY A 222 5.67 24.26 -17.99
C GLY A 222 5.62 24.77 -16.56
N THR A 223 4.42 25.00 -16.03
CA THR A 223 4.15 25.19 -14.59
C THR A 223 4.22 23.89 -13.79
N THR A 224 4.34 22.74 -14.46
CA THR A 224 4.25 21.40 -13.85
C THR A 224 5.59 20.96 -13.29
N ASP A 225 5.58 20.34 -12.11
CA ASP A 225 6.73 19.77 -11.42
C ASP A 225 6.55 18.25 -11.24
N PRO A 226 7.61 17.41 -11.25
CA PRO A 226 7.45 15.99 -10.98
C PRO A 226 6.83 15.68 -9.61
N MET A 227 6.96 16.56 -8.62
CA MET A 227 6.22 16.48 -7.35
C MET A 227 4.71 16.40 -7.56
N ASP A 228 4.19 17.05 -8.60
CA ASP A 228 2.76 17.10 -8.90
C ASP A 228 2.22 15.71 -9.24
N LEU A 229 3.05 14.87 -9.88
CA LEU A 229 2.67 13.49 -10.19
C LEU A 229 2.43 12.67 -8.91
N LEU A 230 3.14 12.96 -7.81
CA LEU A 230 2.86 12.35 -6.51
C LEU A 230 1.46 12.75 -6.02
N ALA A 231 1.21 14.05 -6.01
CA ALA A 231 -0.02 14.64 -5.49
C ALA A 231 -1.23 14.17 -6.29
N PHE A 232 -1.13 14.11 -7.62
CA PHE A 232 -2.25 13.77 -8.49
C PHE A 232 -2.53 12.26 -8.56
N TYR A 233 -1.51 11.39 -8.46
CA TYR A 233 -1.65 10.00 -8.88
C TYR A 233 -1.24 8.94 -7.85
N ILE A 234 -0.40 9.28 -6.86
CA ILE A 234 0.23 8.26 -6.00
C ILE A 234 -0.23 8.37 -4.55
N MET A 235 -0.34 9.58 -4.00
CA MET A 235 -0.62 9.80 -2.58
C MET A 235 -2.11 10.02 -2.28
N ASP A 236 -2.57 9.47 -1.15
CA ASP A 236 -3.93 9.63 -0.63
C ASP A 236 -4.22 11.06 -0.12
N GLU A 237 -5.50 11.42 -0.01
CA GLU A 237 -5.96 12.77 0.37
C GLU A 237 -5.46 13.23 1.75
N ASN A 238 -5.08 12.30 2.62
CA ASN A 238 -4.52 12.60 3.93
C ASN A 238 -3.14 13.23 3.86
N PHE A 239 -2.39 13.05 2.76
CA PHE A 239 -0.99 13.47 2.63
C PHE A 239 -0.74 14.47 1.50
N LEU A 240 -1.78 15.15 1.00
CA LEU A 240 -1.67 16.15 -0.08
C LEU A 240 -1.12 17.51 0.35
N HIS A 241 -0.88 17.72 1.65
CA HIS A 241 -0.31 18.98 2.12
C HIS A 241 1.10 19.19 1.52
N PRO A 242 1.45 20.40 1.00
CA PRO A 242 2.72 20.66 0.30
C PRO A 242 3.95 20.26 1.10
N THR A 243 3.95 20.49 2.41
CA THR A 243 5.06 20.06 3.29
C THR A 243 5.25 18.54 3.32
N LEU A 244 4.17 17.77 3.27
CA LEU A 244 4.21 16.30 3.25
C LEU A 244 4.68 15.79 1.88
N LEU A 245 4.24 16.44 0.81
CA LEU A 245 4.72 16.18 -0.55
C LEU A 245 6.24 16.48 -0.66
N GLN A 246 6.70 17.61 -0.14
CA GLN A 246 8.12 17.98 -0.13
C GLN A 246 8.97 17.02 0.72
N ALA A 247 8.47 16.59 1.87
CA ALA A 247 9.14 15.58 2.69
C ALA A 247 9.29 14.25 1.92
N THR A 248 8.26 13.85 1.18
CA THR A 248 8.28 12.66 0.31
C THR A 248 9.27 12.83 -0.84
N VAL A 249 9.26 13.99 -1.51
CA VAL A 249 10.20 14.34 -2.58
C VAL A 249 11.65 14.28 -2.07
N PHE A 250 11.90 14.76 -0.86
CA PHE A 250 13.21 14.69 -0.23
C PHE A 250 13.61 13.25 0.07
N GLU A 251 12.76 12.46 0.72
CA GLU A 251 13.05 11.06 1.09
C GLU A 251 13.41 10.22 -0.14
N TYR A 252 12.68 10.40 -1.25
CA TYR A 252 12.86 9.64 -2.49
C TYR A 252 13.73 10.34 -3.53
N GLN A 253 14.32 11.49 -3.19
CA GLN A 253 15.18 12.28 -4.08
C GLN A 253 14.55 12.56 -5.44
N ILE A 254 13.22 12.73 -5.47
CA ILE A 254 12.46 12.99 -6.69
C ILE A 254 12.97 14.31 -7.29
N PRO A 255 13.36 14.34 -8.57
CA PRO A 255 13.74 15.59 -9.22
C PRO A 255 12.60 16.60 -9.15
N SER A 256 12.82 17.72 -8.46
CA SER A 256 11.78 18.73 -8.22
C SER A 256 12.41 20.09 -7.97
N ARG A 257 11.70 21.15 -8.35
CA ARG A 257 12.08 22.53 -8.03
C ARG A 257 12.10 22.78 -6.53
N ALA A 258 11.34 22.01 -5.74
CA ALA A 258 11.39 22.07 -4.28
C ALA A 258 12.77 21.70 -3.70
N LEU A 259 13.57 20.92 -4.44
CA LEU A 259 14.95 20.58 -4.10
C LEU A 259 15.98 21.44 -4.85
N GLY A 260 15.55 22.52 -5.50
CA GLY A 260 16.41 23.36 -6.35
C GLY A 260 16.84 22.71 -7.66
N LYS A 261 16.23 21.58 -8.07
CA LYS A 261 16.48 20.94 -9.37
C LYS A 261 15.57 21.54 -10.44
N THR A 262 16.16 21.89 -11.58
CA THR A 262 15.45 22.52 -12.72
C THR A 262 15.52 21.72 -14.01
N ASP A 263 16.35 20.67 -14.03
CA ASP A 263 16.47 19.70 -15.12
C ASP A 263 16.25 18.28 -14.55
N TRP A 264 15.61 17.43 -15.34
CA TRP A 264 15.27 16.07 -14.95
C TRP A 264 15.08 15.16 -16.15
N ARG A 265 15.51 13.90 -16.01
CA ARG A 265 15.27 12.88 -17.03
C ARG A 265 13.99 12.11 -16.72
N ALA A 266 13.22 11.79 -17.76
CA ALA A 266 11.98 11.01 -17.65
C ALA A 266 12.17 9.72 -16.86
N LYS A 267 13.27 9.00 -17.12
CA LYS A 267 13.61 7.74 -16.44
C LYS A 267 13.87 7.94 -14.94
N GLU A 268 14.52 9.03 -14.54
CA GLU A 268 14.81 9.31 -13.11
C GLU A 268 13.52 9.62 -12.35
N VAL A 269 12.66 10.46 -12.94
CA VAL A 269 11.34 10.76 -12.39
C VAL A 269 10.54 9.47 -12.25
N LEU A 270 10.46 8.67 -13.31
CA LEU A 270 9.71 7.43 -13.33
C LEU A 270 10.19 6.40 -12.30
N GLN A 271 11.51 6.25 -12.15
CA GLN A 271 12.09 5.36 -11.15
C GLN A 271 11.76 5.82 -9.73
N ALA A 272 11.88 7.10 -9.44
CA ALA A 272 11.56 7.64 -8.12
C ALA A 272 10.06 7.52 -7.81
N LEU A 273 9.19 7.75 -8.80
CA LEU A 273 7.75 7.52 -8.66
C LEU A 273 7.44 6.03 -8.43
N ASN A 274 8.13 5.10 -9.11
CA ASN A 274 7.99 3.65 -8.90
C ASN A 274 8.34 3.25 -7.47
N GLU A 275 9.43 3.82 -6.96
CA GLU A 275 9.84 3.58 -5.58
C GLU A 275 8.81 4.11 -4.58
N VAL A 276 8.36 5.37 -4.71
CA VAL A 276 7.31 5.92 -3.83
C VAL A 276 6.03 5.11 -3.94
N GLY A 277 5.55 4.89 -5.16
CA GLY A 277 4.30 4.20 -5.42
C GLY A 277 4.30 2.78 -4.89
N GLY A 278 5.38 2.02 -5.13
CA GLY A 278 5.54 0.66 -4.65
C GLY A 278 5.69 0.58 -3.13
N ASP A 279 6.50 1.45 -2.54
CA ASP A 279 6.76 1.40 -1.10
C ASP A 279 5.53 1.81 -0.29
N TYR A 280 4.90 2.94 -0.63
CA TYR A 280 3.75 3.48 0.10
C TYR A 280 2.49 2.61 -0.08
N ASN A 281 2.20 2.15 -1.30
CA ASN A 281 0.96 1.43 -1.58
C ASN A 281 1.06 -0.08 -1.33
N ILE A 282 2.25 -0.68 -1.43
CA ILE A 282 2.41 -2.15 -1.40
C ILE A 282 3.43 -2.59 -0.34
N LYS A 283 4.72 -2.25 -0.49
CA LYS A 283 5.78 -2.90 0.30
C LYS A 283 5.69 -2.57 1.78
N CYS A 284 5.46 -1.31 2.15
CA CYS A 284 5.43 -0.93 3.55
C CYS A 284 4.20 -1.48 4.31
N PRO A 285 2.98 -1.48 3.74
CA PRO A 285 1.87 -2.22 4.31
C PRO A 285 2.14 -3.74 4.48
N VAL A 286 2.88 -4.37 3.57
CA VAL A 286 3.29 -5.79 3.68
C VAL A 286 4.29 -5.99 4.81
N VAL A 287 5.32 -5.14 4.90
CA VAL A 287 6.33 -5.17 5.97
C VAL A 287 5.69 -4.90 7.33
N GLU A 288 4.75 -3.96 7.42
CA GLU A 288 4.02 -3.66 8.65
C GLU A 288 3.15 -4.84 9.09
N PHE A 289 2.46 -5.48 8.15
CA PHE A 289 1.68 -6.68 8.44
C PHE A 289 2.58 -7.84 8.92
N ALA A 290 3.74 -8.04 8.29
CA ALA A 290 4.74 -9.03 8.74
C ALA A 290 5.27 -8.73 10.16
N ASP A 291 5.59 -7.47 10.43
CA ASP A 291 6.02 -6.98 11.75
C ASP A 291 4.97 -7.33 12.80
N PHE A 292 3.70 -7.02 12.53
CA PHE A 292 2.62 -7.32 13.46
C PHE A 292 2.46 -8.83 13.66
N TYR A 293 2.33 -9.59 12.57
CA TYR A 293 2.01 -11.02 12.61
C TYR A 293 3.12 -11.84 13.28
N SER A 294 4.39 -11.48 13.04
CA SER A 294 5.56 -12.18 13.60
C SER A 294 5.72 -12.01 15.12
N ARG A 295 5.02 -11.07 15.74
CA ARG A 295 5.05 -10.86 17.21
C ARG A 295 4.13 -11.80 17.97
N ALA A 296 3.15 -12.40 17.29
CA ALA A 296 2.21 -13.28 17.96
C ALA A 296 2.88 -14.59 18.41
N PRO A 297 2.49 -15.11 19.59
CA PRO A 297 3.02 -16.38 20.08
C PRO A 297 2.70 -17.49 19.07
N ASN A 298 3.68 -18.35 18.78
CA ASN A 298 3.57 -19.46 17.83
C ASN A 298 3.34 -19.08 16.36
N SER A 299 3.47 -17.82 15.98
CA SER A 299 3.38 -17.45 14.57
C SER A 299 4.62 -17.91 13.77
N GLN A 300 4.37 -18.24 12.51
CA GLN A 300 5.42 -18.55 11.53
C GLN A 300 5.19 -17.66 10.31
N VAL A 301 6.18 -16.80 10.05
CA VAL A 301 6.16 -15.80 8.99
C VAL A 301 7.39 -16.01 8.12
N PHE A 302 7.20 -16.11 6.81
CA PHE A 302 8.29 -16.18 5.83
C PHE A 302 8.13 -15.03 4.84
N MET A 303 9.15 -14.18 4.73
CA MET A 303 9.13 -13.01 3.85
C MET A 303 9.99 -13.25 2.60
N TYR A 304 9.57 -12.80 1.42
CA TYR A 304 10.41 -12.76 0.22
C TYR A 304 10.40 -11.41 -0.53
N SER A 305 11.42 -11.20 -1.35
CA SER A 305 11.51 -10.17 -2.40
C SER A 305 11.82 -10.88 -3.74
N PHE A 306 10.95 -10.74 -4.73
CA PHE A 306 11.20 -11.23 -6.08
C PHE A 306 11.88 -10.12 -6.91
N GLU A 307 13.11 -10.38 -7.35
CA GLU A 307 13.97 -9.39 -7.99
C GLU A 307 14.56 -9.86 -9.32
N HIS A 308 14.08 -10.98 -9.84
CA HIS A 308 14.49 -11.48 -11.15
C HIS A 308 13.64 -10.87 -12.26
N ARG A 309 14.28 -10.28 -13.26
CA ARG A 309 13.62 -9.84 -14.49
C ARG A 309 13.79 -10.90 -15.55
N THR A 310 12.69 -11.39 -16.11
CA THR A 310 12.72 -12.34 -17.22
C THR A 310 13.46 -11.78 -18.43
N GLN A 311 14.41 -12.53 -18.97
CA GLN A 311 15.27 -12.05 -20.07
C GLN A 311 14.47 -11.73 -21.34
N ALA A 312 13.51 -12.59 -21.69
CA ALA A 312 12.70 -12.46 -22.89
C ALA A 312 11.44 -11.59 -22.70
N SER A 313 11.26 -10.96 -21.53
CA SER A 313 10.09 -10.10 -21.28
C SER A 313 9.97 -9.01 -22.36
N PRO A 314 8.81 -8.85 -23.00
CA PRO A 314 8.60 -7.88 -24.08
C PRO A 314 8.58 -6.43 -23.58
N TRP A 315 8.43 -6.24 -22.27
CA TRP A 315 8.47 -4.91 -21.68
C TRP A 315 9.85 -4.27 -21.84
N PRO A 316 9.93 -2.94 -21.92
CA PRO A 316 11.21 -2.25 -21.92
C PRO A 316 12.03 -2.53 -20.66
N GLN A 317 13.36 -2.58 -20.77
CA GLN A 317 14.25 -2.92 -19.65
C GLN A 317 14.07 -2.02 -18.43
N TRP A 318 13.69 -0.75 -18.62
CA TRP A 318 13.49 0.22 -17.54
C TRP A 318 12.29 -0.11 -16.65
N THR A 319 11.38 -0.99 -17.07
CA THR A 319 10.21 -1.42 -16.28
C THR A 319 10.58 -2.31 -15.09
N GLY A 320 11.81 -2.83 -15.05
CA GLY A 320 12.30 -3.59 -13.90
C GLY A 320 11.52 -4.89 -13.67
N VAL A 321 11.22 -5.21 -12.41
CA VAL A 321 10.50 -6.41 -11.99
C VAL A 321 9.13 -5.99 -11.47
N MET A 322 8.19 -5.86 -12.40
CA MET A 322 6.84 -5.35 -12.10
C MET A 322 6.06 -6.32 -11.21
N GLN A 323 5.09 -5.78 -10.48
CA GLN A 323 4.11 -6.54 -9.71
C GLN A 323 3.47 -7.68 -10.52
N GLY A 324 3.41 -8.89 -9.94
CA GLY A 324 2.76 -10.07 -10.53
C GLY A 324 3.64 -10.96 -11.41
N TYR A 325 4.86 -10.53 -11.77
CA TYR A 325 5.76 -11.33 -12.63
C TYR A 325 6.37 -12.56 -11.94
N GLU A 326 6.34 -12.59 -10.60
CA GLU A 326 6.73 -13.76 -9.82
C GLU A 326 5.76 -14.93 -10.02
N ALA A 327 4.51 -14.64 -10.38
CA ALA A 327 3.48 -15.66 -10.62
C ALA A 327 3.88 -16.61 -11.76
N GLU A 328 4.58 -16.12 -12.79
CA GLU A 328 5.07 -16.93 -13.91
C GLU A 328 5.98 -18.07 -13.42
N TYR A 329 6.83 -17.77 -12.44
CA TYR A 329 7.77 -18.72 -11.87
C TYR A 329 7.10 -19.69 -10.90
N ILE A 330 6.10 -19.23 -10.16
CA ILE A 330 5.36 -20.03 -9.16
C ILE A 330 4.37 -20.99 -9.82
N PHE A 331 3.74 -20.59 -10.93
CA PHE A 331 2.80 -21.43 -11.67
C PHE A 331 3.46 -22.24 -12.80
N GLY A 332 4.80 -22.19 -12.91
CA GLY A 332 5.55 -23.06 -13.81
C GLY A 332 5.46 -22.69 -15.29
N ALA A 333 5.29 -21.40 -15.62
CA ALA A 333 5.32 -20.92 -17.00
C ALA A 333 6.59 -21.37 -17.79
N PRO A 334 7.79 -21.43 -17.18
CA PRO A 334 9.00 -21.97 -17.86
C PRO A 334 8.92 -23.46 -18.27
N PHE A 335 7.92 -24.20 -17.79
CA PHE A 335 7.66 -25.60 -18.13
C PHE A 335 6.45 -25.78 -19.06
N ASN A 336 5.71 -24.71 -19.36
CA ASN A 336 4.51 -24.75 -20.18
C ASN A 336 4.84 -24.35 -21.64
N PRO A 337 4.77 -25.29 -22.62
CA PRO A 337 5.07 -24.98 -24.02
C PRO A 337 4.05 -24.03 -24.66
N ASP A 338 2.78 -24.12 -24.28
CA ASP A 338 1.72 -23.27 -24.84
C ASP A 338 1.89 -21.82 -24.39
N TYR A 339 2.24 -21.62 -23.11
CA TYR A 339 2.59 -20.29 -22.59
C TYR A 339 3.77 -19.69 -23.35
N GLN A 340 4.85 -20.46 -23.51
CA GLN A 340 6.06 -19.99 -24.19
C GLN A 340 5.82 -19.64 -25.66
N LYS A 341 4.97 -20.40 -26.34
CA LYS A 341 4.54 -20.13 -27.71
C LYS A 341 3.71 -18.84 -27.82
N GLN A 342 2.84 -18.58 -26.85
CA GLN A 342 1.95 -17.42 -26.86
C GLN A 342 2.62 -16.12 -26.41
N PHE A 343 3.54 -16.18 -25.44
CA PHE A 343 4.11 -15.01 -24.78
C PHE A 343 5.61 -14.86 -25.05
N TYR A 344 6.46 -15.63 -24.38
CA TYR A 344 7.92 -15.61 -24.56
C TYR A 344 8.60 -16.83 -23.90
N ASN A 345 9.82 -17.11 -24.34
CA ASN A 345 10.64 -18.23 -23.85
C ASN A 345 11.39 -17.88 -22.55
N PHE A 346 11.81 -18.92 -21.82
CA PHE A 346 12.61 -18.79 -20.60
C PHE A 346 13.95 -19.53 -20.75
N THR A 347 14.99 -19.04 -20.05
CA THR A 347 16.29 -19.73 -20.04
C THR A 347 16.29 -20.96 -19.13
N ASP A 348 17.33 -21.79 -19.23
CA ASP A 348 17.48 -22.94 -18.35
C ASP A 348 17.70 -22.52 -16.87
N GLU A 349 18.37 -21.39 -16.64
CA GLU A 349 18.52 -20.80 -15.30
C GLU A 349 17.17 -20.33 -14.75
N GLU A 350 16.33 -19.70 -15.57
CA GLU A 350 14.97 -19.28 -15.18
C GLU A 350 14.07 -20.47 -14.89
N ARG A 351 14.23 -21.57 -15.64
CA ARG A 351 13.55 -22.83 -15.35
C ARG A 351 13.99 -23.42 -14.00
N ARG A 352 15.28 -23.32 -13.63
CA ARG A 352 15.77 -23.74 -12.31
C ARG A 352 15.25 -22.84 -11.18
N LEU A 353 15.19 -21.53 -11.40
CA LEU A 353 14.59 -20.59 -10.43
C LEU A 353 13.11 -20.91 -10.20
N SER A 354 12.36 -21.19 -11.28
CA SER A 354 10.95 -21.61 -11.17
C SER A 354 10.81 -22.93 -10.42
N GLU A 355 11.70 -23.91 -10.66
CA GLU A 355 11.72 -25.16 -9.89
C GLU A 355 11.95 -24.92 -8.39
N GLU A 356 12.88 -24.03 -8.04
CA GLU A 356 13.16 -23.64 -6.65
C GLU A 356 11.95 -22.96 -5.99
N MET A 357 11.35 -21.97 -6.64
CA MET A 357 10.19 -21.26 -6.14
C MET A 357 8.99 -22.20 -5.99
N MET A 358 8.66 -23.00 -7.01
CA MET A 358 7.58 -23.99 -6.91
C MET A 358 7.78 -24.91 -5.70
N ARG A 359 9.01 -25.39 -5.45
CA ARG A 359 9.31 -26.21 -4.28
C ARG A 359 9.03 -25.48 -2.97
N PHE A 360 9.49 -24.24 -2.80
CA PHE A 360 9.21 -23.47 -1.58
C PHE A 360 7.71 -23.29 -1.33
N TRP A 361 6.93 -22.99 -2.38
CA TRP A 361 5.47 -22.82 -2.27
C TRP A 361 4.77 -24.14 -1.96
N THR A 362 5.13 -25.24 -2.62
CA THR A 362 4.54 -26.56 -2.36
C THR A 362 4.93 -27.11 -1.00
N ASN A 363 6.16 -26.87 -0.55
CA ASN A 363 6.61 -27.25 0.79
C ASN A 363 5.81 -26.50 1.83
N PHE A 364 5.67 -25.18 1.67
CA PHE A 364 4.88 -24.36 2.58
C PHE A 364 3.42 -24.81 2.63
N ALA A 365 2.80 -25.07 1.48
CA ALA A 365 1.45 -25.62 1.41
C ALA A 365 1.33 -27.00 2.11
N SER A 366 2.41 -27.79 2.06
CA SER A 366 2.42 -29.15 2.59
C SER A 366 2.68 -29.21 4.11
N THR A 367 3.63 -28.42 4.62
CA THR A 367 4.15 -28.55 5.98
C THR A 367 3.92 -27.30 6.84
N GLY A 368 3.54 -26.18 6.22
CA GLY A 368 3.53 -24.86 6.83
C GLY A 368 4.92 -24.22 6.93
N SER A 369 5.95 -24.82 6.31
CA SER A 369 7.29 -24.25 6.18
C SER A 369 7.79 -24.38 4.74
N PRO A 370 8.44 -23.34 4.17
CA PRO A 370 9.08 -23.46 2.86
C PRO A 370 10.26 -24.47 2.90
N ASN A 371 10.80 -24.74 4.08
CA ASN A 371 11.87 -25.72 4.28
C ASN A 371 11.29 -27.13 4.43
N LEU A 372 12.09 -28.14 4.06
CA LEU A 372 11.80 -29.54 4.34
C LEU A 372 12.84 -30.11 5.30
N ASN A 373 12.39 -30.96 6.21
CA ASN A 373 13.29 -31.74 7.03
C ASN A 373 13.84 -32.95 6.24
N PRO A 374 15.05 -33.45 6.57
CA PRO A 374 15.55 -34.69 5.99
C PRO A 374 14.56 -35.85 6.20
N GLY A 375 14.08 -36.46 5.11
CA GLY A 375 13.12 -37.57 5.13
C GLY A 375 11.68 -37.21 4.72
N GLU A 376 11.35 -35.93 4.62
CA GLU A 376 10.05 -35.48 4.09
C GLU A 376 10.05 -35.55 2.54
N PHE A 377 8.95 -36.07 1.96
CA PHE A 377 8.63 -36.05 0.52
C PHE A 377 9.71 -36.56 -0.47
N HIS A 378 10.56 -37.50 -0.09
CA HIS A 378 11.60 -38.08 -0.97
C HIS A 378 12.48 -37.04 -1.69
N THR A 379 12.73 -35.88 -1.08
CA THR A 379 13.50 -34.83 -1.74
C THR A 379 14.97 -35.23 -1.86
N ARG A 380 15.43 -35.40 -3.09
CA ARG A 380 16.86 -35.51 -3.42
C ARG A 380 17.56 -34.23 -2.99
N ASN A 381 18.36 -34.30 -1.92
CA ASN A 381 19.51 -33.46 -1.58
C ASN A 381 19.57 -32.08 -2.29
N ARG A 382 18.67 -31.17 -1.95
CA ARG A 382 18.90 -29.72 -2.09
C ARG A 382 18.68 -29.13 -0.70
N ASN A 383 19.69 -28.50 -0.13
CA ASN A 383 19.57 -27.74 1.11
C ASN A 383 18.77 -26.46 0.82
N LEU A 384 17.45 -26.58 0.66
CA LEU A 384 16.55 -25.43 0.61
C LEU A 384 16.44 -24.86 2.02
N TYR A 385 16.95 -23.65 2.21
CA TYR A 385 16.94 -22.97 3.50
C TYR A 385 16.39 -21.56 3.37
N TRP A 386 15.30 -21.31 4.08
CA TRP A 386 14.61 -20.04 4.17
C TRP A 386 14.31 -19.75 5.64
N GLU A 387 15.01 -18.76 6.18
CA GLU A 387 14.86 -18.42 7.57
C GLU A 387 13.55 -17.67 7.85
N ARG A 388 12.94 -18.00 9.00
CA ARG A 388 11.73 -17.33 9.48
C ARG A 388 11.97 -15.83 9.70
N TYR A 389 11.01 -15.02 9.28
CA TYR A 389 10.94 -13.60 9.58
C TYR A 389 10.56 -13.38 11.05
N THR A 390 11.31 -12.53 11.74
CA THR A 390 11.03 -12.12 13.13
C THR A 390 11.17 -10.61 13.28
N SER A 391 10.44 -10.02 14.22
CA SER A 391 10.51 -8.58 14.54
C SER A 391 10.73 -8.42 16.04
N ASN A 392 11.87 -7.86 16.43
CA ASN A 392 12.28 -7.73 17.85
C ASN A 392 11.84 -6.40 18.50
N THR A 393 10.98 -5.59 17.84
CA THR A 393 10.61 -4.26 18.36
C THR A 393 9.57 -4.36 19.50
N PRO A 394 9.83 -3.80 20.70
CA PRO A 394 8.89 -3.86 21.83
C PRO A 394 7.57 -3.12 21.59
N THR A 395 6.51 -3.53 22.30
CA THR A 395 5.10 -3.08 22.19
C THR A 395 4.79 -1.67 22.72
N SER A 396 5.76 -0.89 23.19
CA SER A 396 5.51 0.44 23.75
C SER A 396 5.72 1.55 22.73
N GLY A 397 4.66 2.31 22.43
CA GLY A 397 4.67 3.54 21.61
C GLY A 397 5.47 4.70 22.19
N THR A 398 6.69 4.45 22.66
CA THR A 398 7.60 5.43 23.26
C THR A 398 9.05 5.10 22.92
N THR A 399 9.44 5.11 21.64
CA THR A 399 10.87 4.88 21.30
C THR A 399 11.42 5.73 20.17
N PHE A 400 10.69 6.76 19.67
CA PHE A 400 11.33 7.74 18.78
C PHE A 400 12.39 8.58 19.52
N LYS A 401 12.12 8.94 20.79
CA LYS A 401 13.07 9.73 21.59
C LYS A 401 14.32 8.93 21.99
N GLU A 402 14.21 7.64 22.27
CA GLU A 402 15.34 6.84 22.74
C GLU A 402 16.25 6.42 21.57
N GLU A 403 15.70 6.03 20.41
CA GLU A 403 16.52 5.72 19.23
C GLU A 403 17.23 6.94 18.63
N MET A 404 16.63 8.15 18.69
CA MET A 404 17.34 9.39 18.30
C MET A 404 18.44 9.78 19.29
N MET A 405 18.24 9.60 20.60
CA MET A 405 19.22 9.98 21.64
C MET A 405 20.40 8.99 21.74
N LEU A 406 20.21 7.74 21.32
CA LEU A 406 21.25 6.71 21.24
C LEU A 406 22.25 6.91 20.08
N LYS A 407 22.04 7.88 19.19
CA LYS A 407 23.04 8.29 18.16
C LYS A 407 24.31 8.93 18.73
N SER A 408 24.39 9.10 20.05
CA SER A 408 25.60 9.51 20.76
C SER A 408 26.52 8.33 21.17
N SER A 409 26.08 7.07 21.00
CA SER A 409 26.87 5.89 21.36
C SER A 409 27.42 5.16 20.11
N PRO A 410 28.74 4.90 20.00
CA PRO A 410 29.41 4.38 18.80
C PRO A 410 29.22 2.87 18.55
N LYS A 411 28.11 2.28 19.03
CA LYS A 411 27.76 0.87 18.77
C LYS A 411 26.29 0.77 18.40
N LEU A 412 25.97 1.12 17.16
CA LEU A 412 24.70 0.75 16.55
C LEU A 412 24.74 -0.79 16.40
N VAL A 413 24.07 -1.52 17.29
CA VAL A 413 23.91 -2.96 17.12
C VAL A 413 23.11 -3.16 15.84
N ALA A 414 23.73 -3.75 14.81
CA ALA A 414 23.04 -4.02 13.56
C ALA A 414 21.80 -4.88 13.84
N ASP A 415 20.62 -4.41 13.43
CA ASP A 415 19.38 -5.18 13.58
C ASP A 415 19.47 -6.45 12.73
N THR A 416 19.67 -7.58 13.41
CA THR A 416 19.74 -8.91 12.80
C THR A 416 18.36 -9.56 12.64
N SER A 417 17.27 -8.89 13.02
CA SER A 417 15.91 -9.36 12.78
C SER A 417 15.44 -9.07 11.34
N ARG A 418 14.21 -9.46 10.98
CA ARG A 418 13.57 -9.20 9.67
C ARG A 418 14.30 -9.75 8.44
N LYS A 419 14.59 -11.05 8.46
CA LYS A 419 15.17 -11.75 7.30
C LYS A 419 14.12 -12.04 6.22
N HIS A 420 14.52 -11.98 4.96
CA HIS A 420 13.70 -12.35 3.82
C HIS A 420 14.52 -13.03 2.72
N MET A 421 13.88 -13.91 1.96
CA MET A 421 14.48 -14.57 0.79
C MET A 421 14.43 -13.63 -0.41
N VAL A 422 15.53 -13.49 -1.15
CA VAL A 422 15.59 -12.74 -2.40
C VAL A 422 15.70 -13.74 -3.55
N PHE A 423 14.68 -13.75 -4.42
CA PHE A 423 14.68 -14.56 -5.63
C PHE A 423 15.27 -13.75 -6.79
N ARG A 424 16.54 -14.03 -7.12
CA ARG A 424 17.27 -13.38 -8.21
C ARG A 424 18.31 -14.33 -8.80
N LEU A 425 18.46 -14.36 -10.12
CA LEU A 425 19.58 -15.08 -10.73
C LEU A 425 20.91 -14.32 -10.53
N PRO A 426 22.06 -15.03 -10.43
CA PRO A 426 22.23 -16.48 -10.64
C PRO A 426 21.87 -17.37 -9.44
N GLU A 427 21.69 -16.82 -8.24
CA GLU A 427 21.42 -17.60 -7.01
C GLU A 427 20.52 -16.80 -6.05
N SER A 428 19.50 -17.47 -5.50
CA SER A 428 18.62 -16.95 -4.46
C SER A 428 19.35 -16.84 -3.11
N TYR A 429 19.14 -15.76 -2.36
CA TYR A 429 19.91 -15.51 -1.12
C TYR A 429 19.07 -14.84 -0.03
N MET A 430 19.54 -14.93 1.23
CA MET A 430 18.88 -14.28 2.36
C MET A 430 19.39 -12.85 2.55
N GLU A 431 18.46 -11.89 2.64
CA GLU A 431 18.72 -10.49 2.96
C GLU A 431 17.92 -10.05 4.21
N ARG A 432 18.11 -8.81 4.67
CA ARG A 432 17.55 -8.29 5.91
C ARG A 432 16.91 -6.92 5.70
N ASN A 433 15.95 -6.60 6.57
CA ASN A 433 15.42 -5.24 6.72
C ASN A 433 14.84 -4.65 5.42
N LEU A 434 14.06 -5.46 4.68
CA LEU A 434 13.37 -5.05 3.45
C LEU A 434 12.69 -3.68 3.65
N GLN A 435 13.22 -2.66 2.95
CA GLN A 435 12.72 -1.27 2.96
C GLN A 435 12.52 -0.65 4.36
N ARG A 436 13.23 -1.11 5.39
CA ARG A 436 12.97 -0.69 6.79
C ARG A 436 12.96 0.83 6.97
N HIS A 437 13.96 1.53 6.43
CA HIS A 437 14.08 2.98 6.56
C HIS A 437 12.86 3.71 5.97
N ARG A 438 12.55 3.41 4.71
CA ARG A 438 11.44 4.02 3.98
C ARG A 438 10.09 3.68 4.60
N CYS A 439 9.93 2.46 5.10
CA CYS A 439 8.70 2.09 5.79
C CYS A 439 8.54 2.77 7.15
N MET A 440 9.63 3.11 7.86
CA MET A 440 9.54 3.98 9.04
C MET A 440 9.16 5.41 8.67
N PHE A 441 9.65 5.93 7.54
CA PHE A 441 9.21 7.23 7.03
C PHE A 441 7.69 7.26 6.82
N TRP A 442 7.13 6.27 6.12
CA TRP A 442 5.68 6.19 5.84
C TRP A 442 4.82 5.89 7.07
N ARG A 443 5.29 5.01 7.96
CA ARG A 443 4.51 4.55 9.12
C ARG A 443 4.51 5.55 10.27
N GLU A 444 5.63 6.25 10.48
CA GLU A 444 5.85 7.04 11.69
C GLU A 444 6.06 8.51 11.38
N GLN A 445 7.06 8.83 10.57
CA GLN A 445 7.50 10.22 10.40
C GLN A 445 6.46 11.08 9.68
N LEU A 446 5.95 10.61 8.53
CA LEU A 446 5.01 11.38 7.72
C LEU A 446 3.65 11.57 8.43
N PRO A 447 3.08 10.55 9.11
CA PRO A 447 1.88 10.73 9.95
C PRO A 447 2.10 11.72 11.09
N LEU A 448 3.23 11.65 11.81
CA LEU A 448 3.58 12.62 12.86
C LEU A 448 3.66 14.06 12.33
N MET A 449 4.26 14.26 11.15
CA MET A 449 4.29 15.57 10.49
C MET A 449 2.89 16.07 10.15
N ARG A 450 2.04 15.19 9.60
CA ARG A 450 0.63 15.51 9.28
C ARG A 450 -0.13 15.96 10.52
N GLU A 451 0.00 15.24 11.63
CA GLU A 451 -0.65 15.62 12.90
C GLU A 451 -0.22 17.04 13.33
N GLN A 452 1.08 17.33 13.34
CA GLN A 452 1.58 18.65 13.73
C GLN A 452 1.08 19.77 12.82
N LEU A 453 0.91 19.52 11.52
CA LEU A 453 0.35 20.49 10.59
C LEU A 453 -1.14 20.76 10.85
N LEU A 454 -1.92 19.73 11.21
CA LEU A 454 -3.34 19.88 11.57
C LEU A 454 -3.52 20.65 12.89
N PHE A 455 -2.68 20.39 13.89
CA PHE A 455 -2.75 21.07 15.20
C PHE A 455 -2.30 22.53 15.18
N ASN A 456 -1.44 22.92 14.23
CA ASN A 456 -0.92 24.30 14.11
C ASN A 456 -1.72 25.18 13.13
N GLY A 457 -2.93 24.77 12.72
CA GLY A 457 -3.84 25.60 11.93
C GLY A 457 -4.25 26.89 12.67
N PRO A 458 -4.59 27.98 11.95
CA PRO A 458 -4.87 29.27 12.58
C PRO A 458 -6.05 29.18 13.54
N CYS A 459 -5.84 29.57 14.80
CA CYS A 459 -6.90 29.82 15.76
C CYS A 459 -7.83 30.89 15.18
N SER A 460 -9.05 30.50 14.78
CA SER A 460 -10.09 31.47 14.41
C SER A 460 -10.42 32.34 15.63
N THR A 461 -10.25 33.65 15.49
CA THR A 461 -10.60 34.64 16.51
C THR A 461 -12.05 35.13 16.38
N ASP A 462 -12.97 34.33 15.83
CA ASP A 462 -14.39 34.70 15.84
C ASP A 462 -15.11 34.11 17.04
N LYS A 463 -15.18 34.91 18.10
CA LYS A 463 -16.20 34.77 19.14
C LYS A 463 -17.51 35.33 18.61
N THR A 464 -18.25 34.54 17.85
CA THR A 464 -19.71 34.68 17.80
C THR A 464 -20.34 33.32 18.07
N GLN A 465 -20.90 33.18 19.27
CA GLN A 465 -21.75 32.07 19.63
C GLN A 465 -23.04 32.14 18.78
N THR A 466 -23.34 31.10 18.02
CA THR A 466 -24.69 30.50 17.91
C THR A 466 -24.63 29.26 16.99
N GLY A 467 -25.20 28.15 17.45
CA GLY A 467 -25.57 26.99 16.62
C GLY A 467 -24.46 25.97 16.36
N GLY A 468 -24.48 24.86 17.11
CA GLY A 468 -23.59 23.72 16.90
C GLY A 468 -23.69 23.14 15.49
N ARG A 469 -22.64 23.36 14.69
CA ARG A 469 -22.27 22.49 13.56
C ARG A 469 -20.91 21.91 13.89
N SER A 470 -20.90 20.60 14.13
CA SER A 470 -19.70 19.78 14.10
C SER A 470 -18.94 20.05 12.79
N PRO A 471 -17.60 20.08 12.79
CA PRO A 471 -16.85 20.08 11.54
C PRO A 471 -17.27 18.85 10.71
N PRO A 472 -17.26 18.91 9.36
CA PRO A 472 -17.53 17.74 8.55
C PRO A 472 -16.54 16.66 8.97
N GLY A 473 -17.08 15.55 9.48
CA GLY A 473 -16.30 14.45 10.04
C GLY A 473 -15.21 14.04 9.08
N THR A 474 -13.97 14.07 9.56
CA THR A 474 -12.82 13.43 8.94
C THR A 474 -13.21 12.01 8.52
N MET A 475 -13.11 11.73 7.22
CA MET A 475 -13.22 10.37 6.71
C MET A 475 -12.25 9.48 7.50
N GLY A 476 -12.74 8.32 7.94
CA GLY A 476 -12.05 7.41 8.84
C GLY A 476 -10.58 7.23 8.45
N THR A 477 -9.69 7.71 9.31
CA THR A 477 -8.25 7.64 9.12
C THR A 477 -7.79 6.21 9.37
N PHE A 478 -6.90 5.70 8.50
CA PHE A 478 -6.11 4.47 8.72
C PHE A 478 -5.17 4.56 9.94
N TYR A 479 -5.06 5.75 10.53
CA TYR A 479 -4.31 6.02 11.74
C TYR A 479 -5.30 6.24 12.89
N PRO A 480 -5.10 5.60 14.06
CA PRO A 480 -6.01 5.74 15.18
C PRO A 480 -6.12 7.21 15.61
N GLU A 481 -7.35 7.66 15.91
CA GLU A 481 -7.51 8.92 16.64
C GLU A 481 -6.79 8.83 17.99
N PRO A 482 -6.10 9.90 18.44
CA PRO A 482 -5.34 9.86 19.67
C PRO A 482 -6.27 9.64 20.89
N PRO A 483 -5.79 8.96 21.94
CA PRO A 483 -6.54 8.83 23.19
C PRO A 483 -6.84 10.23 23.75
N LYS A 484 -8.11 10.48 24.10
CA LYS A 484 -8.53 11.69 24.79
C LYS A 484 -7.70 11.85 26.07
N ARG A 485 -6.72 12.74 26.05
CA ARG A 485 -5.95 13.10 27.25
C ARG A 485 -6.92 13.84 28.18
N SER A 486 -7.32 13.20 29.27
CA SER A 486 -8.11 13.83 30.32
C SER A 486 -7.37 15.07 30.82
N GLN A 487 -7.90 16.26 30.56
CA GLN A 487 -7.43 17.48 31.20
C GLN A 487 -7.72 17.37 32.70
N LYS A 488 -6.70 17.00 33.49
CA LYS A 488 -6.67 17.42 34.90
C LYS A 488 -6.28 18.89 34.90
N GLY A 489 -7.15 19.70 35.49
CA GLY A 489 -7.06 21.15 35.50
C GLY A 489 -5.75 21.68 36.06
N SER A 490 -5.23 22.68 35.38
CA SER A 490 -4.27 23.64 35.91
C SER A 490 -4.56 24.96 35.21
N ASN A 491 -5.13 25.89 35.97
CA ASN A 491 -5.18 27.30 35.61
C ASN A 491 -3.74 27.78 35.44
N ASN A 492 -3.40 28.29 34.25
CA ASN A 492 -2.54 29.46 34.12
C ASN A 492 -2.64 30.06 32.72
N SER A 493 -2.86 31.38 32.71
CA SER A 493 -2.76 32.31 31.59
C SER A 493 -1.43 32.17 30.84
N GLY A 494 -1.48 32.09 29.51
CA GLY A 494 -0.27 32.06 28.67
C GLY A 494 -0.59 32.34 27.20
N THR A 495 -0.51 33.61 26.84
CA THR A 495 -0.31 34.21 25.50
C THR A 495 -0.01 33.25 24.33
N CYS A 496 -0.93 33.19 23.35
CA CYS A 496 -0.63 32.67 22.00
C CYS A 496 0.38 33.59 21.30
N ARG A 497 1.61 33.10 21.06
CA ARG A 497 2.56 33.77 20.17
C ARG A 497 2.22 33.41 18.73
N SER A 498 1.81 34.41 17.95
CA SER A 498 1.86 34.38 16.49
C SER A 498 3.32 34.28 16.06
N ILE A 499 3.70 33.15 15.45
CA ILE A 499 5.00 33.00 14.80
C ILE A 499 4.78 33.32 13.32
N LYS A 500 5.43 34.40 12.86
CA LYS A 500 5.41 34.83 11.46
C LYS A 500 5.92 33.71 10.54
N HIS A 501 5.26 33.63 9.40
CA HIS A 501 5.42 32.63 8.33
C HIS A 501 6.86 32.44 7.81
N TYR A 502 7.07 31.25 7.24
CA TYR A 502 8.16 30.77 6.38
C TYR A 502 9.48 30.32 7.01
N ASP A 503 10.06 30.97 8.02
CA ASP A 503 11.41 30.58 8.49
C ASP A 503 11.47 29.40 9.47
N HIS A 504 10.40 29.17 10.25
CA HIS A 504 10.40 28.09 11.25
C HIS A 504 10.23 26.68 10.67
N TYR A 505 9.66 26.54 9.47
CA TYR A 505 9.49 25.23 8.83
C TYR A 505 10.80 24.71 8.25
N LEU A 506 11.65 25.59 7.70
CA LEU A 506 13.03 25.25 7.33
C LEU A 506 13.86 24.83 8.55
N PHE A 507 13.63 25.46 9.71
CA PHE A 507 14.31 25.09 10.96
C PHE A 507 13.82 23.75 11.53
N LEU A 508 12.53 23.40 11.39
CA LEU A 508 12.01 22.10 11.80
C LEU A 508 12.48 20.97 10.86
N ILE A 509 12.51 21.23 9.56
CA ILE A 509 13.11 20.34 8.55
C ILE A 509 14.61 20.17 8.86
N ALA A 510 15.34 21.25 9.17
CA ALA A 510 16.75 21.17 9.53
C ALA A 510 17.00 20.42 10.86
N VAL A 511 16.21 20.64 11.90
CA VAL A 511 16.41 19.96 13.20
C VAL A 511 16.05 18.47 13.13
N ILE A 512 15.13 18.06 12.25
CA ILE A 512 14.81 16.65 11.99
C ILE A 512 15.85 16.00 11.05
N LEU A 513 16.38 16.73 10.06
CA LEU A 513 17.32 16.20 9.05
C LEU A 513 18.81 16.25 9.44
N PHE A 514 19.27 17.26 10.21
CA PHE A 514 20.68 17.39 10.61
C PHE A 514 21.11 16.44 11.75
N GLY A 515 20.19 15.68 12.33
CA GLY A 515 20.53 14.59 13.25
C GLY A 515 21.13 13.33 12.58
N GLN A 516 21.44 13.37 11.27
CA GLN A 516 21.81 12.17 10.50
C GLN A 516 23.05 12.24 9.59
N ASN A 517 23.74 13.38 9.44
CA ASN A 517 24.95 13.44 8.63
C ASN A 517 26.20 13.81 9.45
N ARG A 518 27.04 12.82 9.75
CA ARG A 518 28.47 13.03 10.00
C ARG A 518 29.23 12.79 8.69
N HIS A 519 29.45 13.85 7.93
CA HIS A 519 30.69 14.09 7.19
C HIS A 519 30.85 15.61 6.98
N PRO A 520 32.07 16.17 7.12
CA PRO A 520 32.29 17.61 7.13
C PRO A 520 32.32 18.12 5.69
N LEU A 521 31.33 18.89 5.29
CA LEU A 521 31.46 19.78 4.14
C LEU A 521 31.81 21.16 4.67
N ASN A 522 33.11 21.44 4.74
CA ASN A 522 33.62 22.81 4.68
C ASN A 522 33.11 23.41 3.36
N TRP A 523 32.46 24.57 3.37
CA TRP A 523 32.73 25.67 2.43
C TRP A 523 32.17 26.99 2.98
N LEU A 524 33.07 27.97 3.02
CA LEU A 524 32.82 29.41 2.89
C LEU A 524 32.12 29.71 1.56
#